data_AF-A0A4U1BCJ2-F1
#
_entry.id   AF-A0A4U1BCJ2-F1
#
_cell.length_a   1.000
_cell.length_b   1.000
_cell.length_c   1.000
_cell.angle_alpha   90.00
_cell.angle_beta   90.00
_cell.angle_gamma   90.00
#
_symmetry.space_group_name_H-M   'P 1'
#
loop_
_entity.id
_entity.type
_entity.pdbx_description
1 polymer ?
#
loop_
_entity_poly.entity_id
_entity_poly.type
_entity_poly.pdbx_seq_one_letter_code
_entity_poly.pdbx_strand_id
1 'polypeptide(L)'
;MEEKKVSHLENAVKSKEPANEKKPVQKSEHSTIVQASRLLTYKKITFVYAATGALFGLGYIAYLNPHVFLINSETLKVWNQAINAILLLVVPFMFGALAAYARVLISGEETNEYYKIIFSSGLIAAFSWMGIKSKVFLTLVSPYVEKVSKEVGEKVVSFPAQGEDAFYSMALVAILVGMFSSNIFIFVNQKVKQLTNT
;
A
#
# COMPACT_ATOMS: atom_id res chain seq x y z
N MET A 1 -22.53 -73.08 22.01
CA MET A 1 -22.56 -72.97 23.49
C MET A 1 -21.12 -72.77 23.92
N GLU A 2 -20.72 -71.49 24.01
CA GLU A 2 -20.62 -70.71 25.26
C GLU A 2 -19.29 -71.04 25.96
N GLU A 3 -18.27 -70.18 25.92
CA GLU A 3 -18.06 -68.86 26.53
C GLU A 3 -17.12 -68.94 27.77
N LYS A 4 -16.18 -68.00 27.79
CA LYS A 4 -15.53 -67.33 28.93
C LYS A 4 -14.34 -67.94 29.72
N LYS A 5 -13.25 -67.15 29.59
CA LYS A 5 -12.49 -66.38 30.60
C LYS A 5 -11.18 -66.95 31.21
N VAL A 6 -10.09 -66.28 30.80
CA VAL A 6 -9.10 -65.53 31.62
C VAL A 6 -8.24 -66.28 32.66
N SER A 7 -6.92 -66.39 32.43
CA SER A 7 -5.83 -65.65 33.14
C SER A 7 -4.48 -66.40 33.25
N HIS A 8 -3.40 -65.58 33.23
CA HIS A 8 -1.98 -65.81 33.59
C HIS A 8 -1.07 -66.52 32.55
N LEU A 9 -0.15 -65.82 31.84
CA LEU A 9 1.15 -65.23 32.26
C LEU A 9 2.16 -66.34 32.67
N GLU A 10 3.42 -66.42 32.23
CA GLU A 10 4.31 -65.51 31.50
C GLU A 10 5.64 -66.24 31.11
N ASN A 11 6.29 -65.74 30.06
CA ASN A 11 7.75 -65.61 29.85
C ASN A 11 8.68 -66.83 29.69
N ALA A 12 9.31 -66.94 28.51
CA ALA A 12 10.58 -66.24 28.22
C ALA A 12 11.22 -66.81 26.93
N VAL A 13 11.01 -66.13 25.80
CA VAL A 13 11.65 -66.46 24.52
C VAL A 13 13.01 -65.78 24.44
N LYS A 14 14.07 -66.59 24.43
CA LYS A 14 15.47 -66.19 24.25
C LYS A 14 15.88 -66.56 22.82
N SER A 15 16.07 -65.56 21.94
CA SER A 15 16.68 -65.77 20.63
C SER A 15 17.69 -64.67 20.32
N LYS A 16 18.75 -65.12 19.63
CA LYS A 16 20.02 -64.48 19.35
C LYS A 16 19.90 -63.17 18.56
N GLU A 17 20.82 -62.29 18.90
CA GLU A 17 21.20 -61.04 18.23
C GLU A 17 21.73 -61.30 16.80
N PRO A 18 21.35 -60.47 15.81
CA PRO A 18 22.27 -60.12 14.74
C PRO A 18 22.38 -58.60 14.49
N ALA A 19 23.62 -58.22 14.18
CA ALA A 19 24.04 -57.24 13.16
C ALA A 19 23.21 -55.95 12.94
N ASN A 20 23.67 -54.89 13.61
CA ASN A 20 23.89 -53.53 13.10
C ASN A 20 23.49 -53.23 11.63
N GLU A 21 22.31 -52.64 11.45
CA GLU A 21 21.94 -51.85 10.27
C GLU A 21 21.45 -50.46 10.73
N LYS A 22 22.35 -49.45 10.66
CA LYS A 22 22.03 -48.05 10.96
C LYS A 22 21.30 -47.42 9.77
N LYS A 23 20.01 -47.10 9.94
CA LYS A 23 19.29 -46.14 9.08
C LYS A 23 19.88 -44.71 9.23
N PRO A 24 20.15 -43.97 8.14
CA PRO A 24 20.51 -42.57 8.21
C PRO A 24 19.37 -41.68 7.67
N VAL A 25 18.37 -41.34 8.48
CA VAL A 25 17.34 -40.33 8.07
C VAL A 25 16.84 -39.57 9.30
N GLN A 26 17.59 -38.55 9.75
CA GLN A 26 17.05 -37.49 10.64
C GLN A 26 18.00 -36.30 10.87
N LYS A 27 19.27 -36.41 10.47
CA LYS A 27 20.30 -35.40 10.80
C LYS A 27 20.39 -34.21 9.82
N SER A 28 19.76 -34.29 8.64
CA SER A 28 19.91 -33.25 7.60
C SER A 28 18.97 -32.05 7.76
N GLU A 29 17.78 -32.22 8.33
CA GLU A 29 16.77 -31.13 8.37
C GLU A 29 17.01 -30.17 9.53
N HIS A 30 17.44 -30.70 10.68
CA HIS A 30 17.71 -29.90 11.88
C HIS A 30 18.96 -29.01 11.76
N SER A 31 19.94 -29.37 10.92
CA SER A 31 21.15 -28.56 10.67
C SER A 31 20.90 -27.36 9.75
N THR A 32 19.93 -27.47 8.83
CA THR A 32 19.64 -26.43 7.82
C THR A 32 18.85 -25.28 8.44
N ILE A 33 17.93 -25.57 9.37
CA ILE A 33 17.10 -24.57 10.07
C ILE A 33 17.95 -23.73 11.05
N VAL A 34 18.93 -24.36 11.72
CA VAL A 34 19.85 -23.67 12.65
C VAL A 34 20.87 -22.80 11.89
N GLN A 35 21.27 -23.19 10.67
CA GLN A 35 22.16 -22.36 9.83
C GLN A 35 21.41 -21.18 9.20
N ALA A 36 20.18 -21.39 8.70
CA ALA A 36 19.36 -20.33 8.12
C ALA A 36 18.99 -19.24 9.15
N SER A 37 18.66 -19.62 10.37
CA SER A 37 18.38 -18.67 11.46
C SER A 37 19.61 -17.85 11.89
N ARG A 38 20.81 -18.46 11.89
CA ARG A 38 22.07 -17.74 12.18
C ARG A 38 22.41 -16.73 11.08
N LEU A 39 22.26 -17.08 9.80
CA LEU A 39 22.49 -16.14 8.69
C LEU A 39 21.55 -14.93 8.75
N LEU A 40 20.28 -15.14 9.10
CA LEU A 40 19.33 -14.05 9.32
C LEU A 40 19.71 -13.17 10.51
N THR A 41 20.19 -13.75 11.60
CA THR A 41 20.67 -13.01 12.77
C THR A 41 21.94 -12.22 12.45
N TYR A 42 22.91 -12.81 11.76
CA TYR A 42 24.12 -12.09 11.31
C TYR A 42 23.78 -10.96 10.34
N LYS A 43 22.84 -11.16 9.40
CA LYS A 43 22.38 -10.11 8.48
C LYS A 43 21.67 -8.96 9.20
N LYS A 44 20.89 -9.25 10.24
CA LYS A 44 20.27 -8.21 11.10
C LYS A 44 21.33 -7.44 11.87
N ILE A 45 22.31 -8.13 12.45
CA ILE A 45 23.39 -7.50 13.22
C ILE A 45 24.26 -6.62 12.31
N THR A 46 24.68 -7.10 11.14
CA THR A 46 25.46 -6.30 10.19
C THR A 46 24.67 -5.10 9.67
N PHE A 47 23.36 -5.25 9.43
CA PHE A 47 22.49 -4.13 9.08
C PHE A 47 22.40 -3.09 10.20
N VAL A 48 22.26 -3.51 11.46
CA VAL A 48 22.24 -2.59 12.61
C VAL A 48 23.56 -1.85 12.73
N TYR A 49 24.71 -2.52 12.65
CA TYR A 49 26.01 -1.85 12.69
C TYR A 49 26.23 -0.91 11.51
N ALA A 50 25.82 -1.30 10.30
CA ALA A 50 25.87 -0.42 9.12
C ALA A 50 24.99 0.81 9.29
N ALA A 51 23.77 0.64 9.84
CA ALA A 51 22.85 1.74 10.12
C ALA A 51 23.40 2.68 11.20
N THR A 52 23.94 2.14 12.29
CA THR A 52 24.57 2.93 13.36
C THR A 52 25.81 3.67 12.85
N GLY A 53 26.65 3.02 12.05
CA GLY A 53 27.81 3.64 11.41
C GLY A 53 27.42 4.75 10.44
N ALA A 54 26.37 4.57 9.66
CA ALA A 54 25.83 5.60 8.78
C ALA A 54 25.28 6.80 9.57
N LEU A 55 24.56 6.57 10.67
CA LEU A 55 24.07 7.63 11.55
C LEU A 55 25.21 8.41 12.20
N PHE A 56 26.25 7.72 12.67
CA PHE A 56 27.45 8.37 13.22
C PHE A 56 28.21 9.17 12.14
N GLY A 57 28.34 8.62 10.94
CA GLY A 57 28.96 9.31 9.80
C GLY A 57 28.19 10.57 9.40
N LEU A 58 26.86 10.49 9.33
CA LEU A 58 26.00 11.65 9.10
C LEU A 58 26.14 12.67 10.23
N GLY A 59 26.20 12.24 11.49
CA GLY A 59 26.44 13.10 12.66
C GLY A 59 27.82 13.79 12.65
N TYR A 60 28.84 13.11 12.13
CA TYR A 60 30.18 13.67 12.00
C TYR A 60 30.29 14.69 10.86
N ILE A 61 29.69 14.38 9.69
CA ILE A 61 29.57 15.31 8.56
C ILE A 61 28.77 16.55 8.99
N ALA A 62 27.72 16.32 9.79
CA ALA A 62 26.90 17.35 10.39
C ALA A 62 27.66 18.28 11.34
N TYR A 63 28.52 17.72 12.19
CA TYR A 63 29.40 18.48 13.08
C TYR A 63 30.43 19.32 12.32
N LEU A 64 31.01 18.76 11.23
CA LEU A 64 31.96 19.46 10.37
C LEU A 64 31.31 20.58 9.53
N ASN A 65 30.01 20.46 9.23
CA ASN A 65 29.27 21.41 8.41
C ASN A 65 28.02 21.94 9.15
N PRO A 66 28.20 22.77 10.19
CA PRO A 66 27.08 23.29 10.99
C PRO A 66 26.10 24.14 10.18
N HIS A 67 26.54 24.68 9.03
CA HIS A 67 25.70 25.43 8.10
C HIS A 67 24.59 24.58 7.44
N VAL A 68 24.69 23.25 7.43
CA VAL A 68 23.67 22.34 6.89
C VAL A 68 22.41 22.30 7.79
N PHE A 69 22.54 22.67 9.07
CA PHE A 69 21.42 22.74 10.02
C PHE A 69 20.80 24.13 10.14
N LEU A 70 21.39 25.14 9.50
CA LEU A 70 20.75 26.43 9.36
C LEU A 70 19.64 26.26 8.31
N ILE A 71 18.43 25.98 8.78
CA ILE A 71 17.24 25.90 7.93
C ILE A 71 17.11 27.24 7.23
N ASN A 72 17.36 27.25 5.92
CA ASN A 72 17.19 28.44 5.11
C ASN A 72 15.72 28.89 5.22
N SER A 73 15.51 30.20 5.32
CA SER A 73 14.17 30.80 5.31
C SER A 73 13.32 30.34 4.12
N GLU A 74 13.94 30.02 2.99
CA GLU A 74 13.28 29.44 1.81
C GLU A 74 12.76 28.02 2.09
N THR A 75 13.56 27.17 2.73
CA THR A 75 13.14 25.81 3.14
C THR A 75 11.97 25.87 4.11
N LEU A 76 12.01 26.82 5.06
CA LEU A 76 10.91 27.04 6.01
C LEU A 76 9.61 27.46 5.30
N LYS A 77 9.70 28.33 4.29
CA LYS A 77 8.56 28.75 3.45
C LYS A 77 7.96 27.56 2.69
N VAL A 78 8.80 26.76 2.03
CA VAL A 78 8.36 25.56 1.30
C VAL A 78 7.70 24.57 2.25
N TRP A 79 8.26 24.35 3.44
CA TRP A 79 7.70 23.47 4.45
C TRP A 79 6.30 23.92 4.90
N ASN A 80 6.13 25.21 5.17
CA ASN A 80 4.84 25.78 5.56
C ASN A 80 3.81 25.68 4.42
N GLN A 81 4.22 25.96 3.19
CA GLN A 81 3.37 25.78 2.00
C GLN A 81 2.95 24.32 1.82
N ALA A 82 3.85 23.37 2.04
CA ALA A 82 3.57 21.94 1.95
C ALA A 82 2.55 21.49 3.00
N ILE A 83 2.69 21.93 4.26
CA ILE A 83 1.70 21.63 5.32
C ILE A 83 0.33 22.19 4.94
N ASN A 84 0.27 23.45 4.49
CA ASN A 84 -0.99 24.06 4.07
C ASN A 84 -1.62 23.31 2.88
N ALA A 85 -0.80 22.87 1.91
CA ALA A 85 -1.25 22.05 0.80
C ALA A 85 -1.79 20.69 1.27
N ILE A 86 -1.12 20.01 2.20
CA ILE A 86 -1.59 18.75 2.77
C ILE A 86 -2.94 18.95 3.45
N LEU A 87 -3.09 19.98 4.28
CA LEU A 87 -4.36 20.30 4.96
C LEU A 87 -5.48 20.55 3.94
N LEU A 88 -5.19 21.29 2.87
CA LEU A 88 -6.15 21.53 1.79
C LEU A 88 -6.57 20.23 1.08
N LEU A 89 -5.66 19.26 0.94
CA LEU A 89 -5.90 17.98 0.25
C LEU A 89 -6.70 16.98 1.10
N VAL A 90 -6.82 17.18 2.41
CA VAL A 90 -7.65 16.33 3.27
C VAL A 90 -9.12 16.38 2.83
N VAL A 91 -9.62 17.55 2.43
CA VAL A 91 -11.02 17.71 2.01
C VAL A 91 -11.38 16.84 0.80
N PRO A 92 -10.69 16.96 -0.36
CA PRO A 92 -10.97 16.07 -1.50
C PRO A 92 -10.68 14.61 -1.21
N PHE A 93 -9.69 14.31 -0.37
CA PHE A 93 -9.41 12.94 0.06
C PHE A 93 -10.62 12.32 0.77
N MET A 94 -11.21 13.04 1.72
CA MET A 94 -12.39 12.57 2.46
C MET A 94 -13.60 12.37 1.54
N PHE A 95 -13.89 13.31 0.64
CA PHE A 95 -14.99 13.17 -0.31
C PHE A 95 -14.79 12.01 -1.29
N GLY A 96 -13.58 11.85 -1.83
CA GLY A 96 -13.25 10.75 -2.74
C GLY A 96 -13.30 9.38 -2.05
N ALA A 97 -12.77 9.29 -0.83
CA ALA A 97 -12.83 8.06 -0.03
C ALA A 97 -14.28 7.71 0.37
N LEU A 98 -15.08 8.69 0.79
CA LEU A 98 -16.48 8.47 1.14
C LEU A 98 -17.30 8.00 -0.07
N ALA A 99 -17.07 8.60 -1.23
CA ALA A 99 -17.73 8.20 -2.48
C ALA A 99 -17.35 6.77 -2.89
N ALA A 100 -16.07 6.42 -2.78
CA ALA A 100 -15.59 5.07 -3.04
C ALA A 100 -16.17 4.05 -2.05
N TYR A 101 -16.22 4.40 -0.76
CA TYR A 101 -16.83 3.56 0.27
C TYR A 101 -18.31 3.28 -0.02
N ALA A 102 -19.08 4.32 -0.35
CA ALA A 102 -20.48 4.16 -0.77
C ALA A 102 -20.60 3.24 -2.00
N ARG A 103 -19.70 3.37 -2.98
CA ARG A 103 -19.70 2.51 -4.18
C ARG A 103 -19.41 1.05 -3.85
N VAL A 104 -18.44 0.79 -2.98
CA VAL A 104 -18.11 -0.56 -2.51
C VAL A 104 -19.32 -1.18 -1.79
N LEU A 105 -19.98 -0.44 -0.91
CA LEU A 105 -21.20 -0.92 -0.24
C LEU A 105 -22.31 -1.28 -1.24
N ILE A 106 -22.53 -0.45 -2.27
CA ILE A 106 -23.51 -0.72 -3.32
C ILE A 106 -23.15 -1.98 -4.13
N SER A 107 -21.87 -2.32 -4.25
CA SER A 107 -21.42 -3.49 -5.01
C SER A 107 -21.66 -4.84 -4.32
N GLY A 108 -22.02 -4.84 -3.03
CA GLY A 108 -22.29 -6.05 -2.25
C GLY A 108 -21.05 -6.89 -1.90
N GLU A 109 -19.85 -6.34 -2.11
CA GLU A 109 -18.57 -7.01 -1.78
C GLU A 109 -18.13 -6.71 -0.34
N GLU A 110 -17.36 -7.62 0.28
CA GLU A 110 -16.89 -7.47 1.66
C GLU A 110 -15.93 -6.29 1.79
N THR A 111 -16.33 -5.25 2.51
CA THR A 111 -15.64 -3.94 2.56
C THR A 111 -14.21 -4.03 3.13
N ASN A 112 -13.92 -5.06 3.93
CA ASN A 112 -12.60 -5.31 4.51
C ASN A 112 -11.52 -5.65 3.48
N GLU A 113 -11.88 -6.26 2.35
CA GLU A 113 -10.91 -6.56 1.30
C GLU A 113 -10.58 -5.31 0.46
N TYR A 114 -11.45 -4.29 0.50
CA TYR A 114 -11.43 -3.15 -0.42
C TYR A 114 -10.92 -1.85 0.23
N TYR A 115 -10.42 -1.88 1.46
CA TYR A 115 -9.91 -0.69 2.16
C TYR A 115 -8.77 0.02 1.40
N LYS A 116 -7.90 -0.75 0.74
CA LYS A 116 -6.80 -0.20 -0.07
C LYS A 116 -7.34 0.62 -1.24
N ILE A 117 -8.45 0.20 -1.82
CA ILE A 117 -9.07 0.87 -2.97
C ILE A 117 -9.76 2.13 -2.50
N ILE A 118 -10.49 2.08 -1.39
CA ILE A 118 -11.12 3.27 -0.79
C ILE A 118 -10.05 4.34 -0.49
N PHE A 119 -8.94 3.94 0.14
CA PHE A 119 -7.83 4.84 0.42
C PHE A 119 -7.19 5.40 -0.86
N SER A 120 -6.95 4.54 -1.85
CA SER A 120 -6.36 4.95 -3.14
C SER A 120 -7.28 5.88 -3.93
N SER A 121 -8.60 5.66 -3.90
CA SER A 121 -9.59 6.53 -4.53
C SER A 121 -9.63 7.92 -3.89
N GLY A 122 -9.46 8.00 -2.55
CA GLY A 122 -9.26 9.28 -1.86
C GLY A 122 -8.00 10.02 -2.33
N LEU A 123 -6.87 9.32 -2.48
CA LEU A 123 -5.64 9.91 -3.01
C LEU A 123 -5.79 10.40 -4.45
N ILE A 124 -6.46 9.63 -5.31
CA ILE A 124 -6.72 10.02 -6.70
C ILE A 124 -7.61 11.26 -6.75
N ALA A 125 -8.61 11.38 -5.88
CA ALA A 125 -9.43 12.59 -5.76
C ALA A 125 -8.61 13.81 -5.31
N ALA A 126 -7.72 13.63 -4.33
CA ALA A 126 -6.81 14.70 -3.88
C ALA A 126 -5.84 15.15 -4.98
N PHE A 127 -5.23 14.23 -5.71
CA PHE A 127 -4.36 14.57 -6.84
C PHE A 127 -5.11 15.21 -8.00
N SER A 128 -6.34 14.77 -8.28
CA SER A 128 -7.20 15.41 -9.29
C SER A 128 -7.51 16.86 -8.89
N TRP A 129 -7.88 17.09 -7.63
CA TRP A 129 -8.10 18.44 -7.10
C TRP A 129 -6.84 19.32 -7.20
N MET A 130 -5.68 18.77 -6.83
CA MET A 130 -4.40 19.46 -6.96
C MET A 130 -4.09 19.80 -8.43
N GLY A 131 -4.31 18.85 -9.35
CA GLY A 131 -4.09 19.01 -10.78
C GLY A 131 -4.91 20.15 -11.36
N ILE A 132 -6.20 20.22 -11.00
CA ILE A 132 -7.11 21.30 -11.43
C ILE A 132 -6.67 22.64 -10.83
N LYS A 133 -6.41 22.70 -9.51
CA LYS A 133 -6.05 23.95 -8.82
C LYS A 133 -4.67 24.49 -9.24
N SER A 134 -3.73 23.62 -9.61
CA SER A 134 -2.37 24.00 -9.99
C SER A 134 -2.27 24.72 -11.34
N LYS A 135 -3.34 24.72 -12.15
CA LYS A 135 -3.34 25.18 -13.56
C LYS A 135 -2.31 24.49 -14.47
N VAL A 136 -1.47 23.59 -13.95
CA VAL A 136 -0.47 22.83 -14.72
C VAL A 136 -1.17 22.01 -15.81
N PHE A 137 -2.30 21.39 -15.45
CA PHE A 137 -3.13 20.67 -16.42
C PHE A 137 -3.63 21.60 -17.53
N LEU A 138 -4.06 22.81 -17.18
CA LEU A 138 -4.52 23.81 -18.16
C LEU A 138 -3.37 24.28 -19.07
N THR A 139 -2.17 24.50 -18.53
CA THR A 139 -0.99 24.90 -19.33
C THR A 139 -0.58 23.81 -20.33
N LEU A 140 -0.70 22.54 -19.96
CA LEU A 140 -0.39 21.41 -20.86
C LEU A 140 -1.46 21.20 -21.93
N VAL A 141 -2.72 21.46 -21.60
CA VAL A 141 -3.87 21.18 -22.48
C VAL A 141 -4.28 22.42 -23.30
N SER A 142 -3.90 23.63 -22.88
CA SER A 142 -4.13 24.91 -23.57
C SER A 142 -3.85 24.89 -25.08
N PRO A 143 -2.69 24.39 -25.59
CA PRO A 143 -2.44 24.38 -27.04
C PRO A 143 -3.39 23.45 -27.82
N TYR A 144 -4.03 22.49 -27.15
CA TYR A 144 -5.04 21.60 -27.73
C TYR A 144 -6.45 22.20 -27.58
N VAL A 145 -6.73 22.85 -26.45
CA VAL A 145 -8.00 23.54 -26.20
C VAL A 145 -8.17 24.73 -27.15
N GLU A 146 -7.14 25.52 -27.43
CA GLU A 146 -7.25 26.63 -28.40
C GLU A 146 -7.58 26.15 -29.82
N LYS A 147 -7.19 24.92 -30.18
CA LYS A 147 -7.59 24.30 -31.45
C LYS A 147 -9.06 23.88 -31.44
N VAL A 148 -9.54 23.34 -30.33
CA VAL A 148 -10.93 22.86 -30.17
C VAL A 148 -11.92 23.99 -29.90
N SER A 149 -11.54 25.02 -29.15
CA SER A 149 -12.38 26.18 -28.80
C SER A 149 -12.66 27.10 -29.99
N LYS A 150 -11.86 27.02 -31.06
CA LYS A 150 -12.17 27.65 -32.35
C LYS A 150 -13.30 26.93 -33.10
N GLU A 151 -13.54 25.64 -32.82
CA GLU A 151 -14.59 24.83 -33.46
C GLU A 151 -15.83 24.68 -32.57
N VAL A 152 -15.67 24.68 -31.24
CA VAL A 152 -16.73 24.50 -30.25
C VAL A 152 -16.70 25.72 -29.33
N GLY A 153 -17.66 26.63 -29.52
CA GLY A 153 -17.68 27.97 -28.93
C GLY A 153 -17.25 28.06 -27.46
N GLU A 154 -16.63 29.20 -27.15
CA GLU A 154 -15.90 29.65 -25.94
C GLU A 154 -16.50 29.29 -24.56
N LYS A 155 -17.76 28.86 -24.48
CA LYS A 155 -18.48 28.60 -23.22
C LYS A 155 -18.26 27.21 -22.61
N VAL A 156 -17.62 26.27 -23.30
CA VAL A 156 -17.45 24.89 -22.80
C VAL A 156 -16.22 24.72 -21.89
N VAL A 157 -15.27 25.66 -21.91
CA VAL A 157 -13.99 25.53 -21.19
C VAL A 157 -13.83 26.57 -20.07
N SER A 158 -14.94 26.97 -19.45
CA SER A 158 -14.91 27.75 -18.22
C SER A 158 -14.63 26.81 -17.03
N PHE A 159 -13.37 26.40 -16.86
CA PHE A 159 -12.95 25.74 -15.61
C PHE A 159 -13.26 26.69 -14.44
N PRO A 160 -13.76 26.17 -13.31
CA PRO A 160 -14.47 26.98 -12.32
C PRO A 160 -13.58 28.14 -11.84
N ALA A 161 -14.07 29.35 -12.12
CA ALA A 161 -13.45 30.61 -11.75
C ALA A 161 -13.35 30.70 -10.23
N GLN A 162 -12.22 31.26 -9.75
CA GLN A 162 -11.92 31.38 -8.32
C GLN A 162 -13.10 32.01 -7.55
N GLY A 163 -13.80 31.22 -6.73
CA GLY A 163 -15.02 31.62 -6.00
C GLY A 163 -15.65 30.44 -5.23
N GLU A 164 -16.69 30.69 -4.44
CA GLU A 164 -17.39 29.66 -3.64
C GLU A 164 -18.01 28.56 -4.51
N ASP A 165 -18.53 28.90 -5.69
CA ASP A 165 -19.07 27.94 -6.67
C ASP A 165 -18.01 26.95 -7.19
N ALA A 166 -16.74 27.38 -7.20
CA ALA A 166 -15.63 26.52 -7.58
C ALA A 166 -15.37 25.43 -6.55
N PHE A 167 -15.63 25.70 -5.27
CA PHE A 167 -15.45 24.71 -4.22
C PHE A 167 -16.44 23.56 -4.37
N TYR A 168 -17.74 23.86 -4.54
CA TYR A 168 -18.76 22.82 -4.73
C TYR A 168 -18.54 22.04 -6.03
N SER A 169 -18.17 22.72 -7.11
CA SER A 169 -17.83 22.08 -8.38
C SER A 169 -16.65 21.14 -8.23
N MET A 170 -15.59 21.56 -7.53
CA MET A 170 -14.43 20.70 -7.26
C MET A 170 -14.77 19.56 -6.29
N ALA A 171 -15.65 19.77 -5.30
CA ALA A 171 -16.16 18.72 -4.41
C ALA A 171 -16.92 17.65 -5.18
N LEU A 172 -17.78 18.06 -6.10
CA LEU A 172 -18.47 17.15 -7.00
C LEU A 172 -17.46 16.35 -7.84
N VAL A 173 -16.43 17.01 -8.39
CA VAL A 173 -15.37 16.32 -9.13
C VAL A 173 -14.65 15.31 -8.26
N ALA A 174 -14.29 15.64 -7.01
CA ALA A 174 -13.65 14.70 -6.09
C ALA A 174 -14.51 13.47 -5.80
N ILE A 175 -15.82 13.66 -5.59
CA ILE A 175 -16.79 12.56 -5.41
C ILE A 175 -16.85 11.68 -6.65
N LEU A 176 -17.00 12.28 -7.84
CA LEU A 176 -17.08 11.56 -9.11
C LEU A 176 -15.79 10.78 -9.38
N VAL A 177 -14.63 11.38 -9.16
CA VAL A 177 -13.31 10.75 -9.33
C VAL A 177 -13.14 9.58 -8.36
N GLY A 178 -13.52 9.74 -7.09
CA GLY A 178 -13.46 8.66 -6.09
C GLY A 178 -14.37 7.48 -6.42
N MET A 179 -15.61 7.76 -6.82
CA MET A 179 -16.56 6.74 -7.26
C MET A 179 -16.10 6.04 -8.55
N PHE A 180 -15.56 6.78 -9.51
CA PHE A 180 -15.06 6.24 -10.76
C PHE A 180 -13.85 5.32 -10.55
N SER A 181 -12.89 5.75 -9.73
CA SER A 181 -11.69 4.98 -9.40
C SER A 181 -12.05 3.61 -8.80
N SER A 182 -12.93 3.59 -7.80
CA SER A 182 -13.38 2.33 -7.18
C SER A 182 -14.20 1.47 -8.14
N ASN A 183 -15.01 2.09 -9.01
CA ASN A 183 -15.81 1.38 -10.00
C ASN A 183 -14.94 0.60 -11.01
N ILE A 184 -13.84 1.19 -11.50
CA ILE A 184 -12.89 0.48 -12.38
C ILE A 184 -12.35 -0.76 -11.69
N PHE A 185 -11.90 -0.63 -10.44
CA PHE A 185 -11.31 -1.76 -9.73
C PHE A 185 -12.33 -2.89 -9.55
N ILE A 186 -13.52 -2.58 -9.05
CA ILE A 186 -14.58 -3.57 -8.84
C ILE A 186 -14.91 -4.27 -10.15
N PHE A 187 -15.04 -3.51 -11.24
CA PHE A 187 -15.31 -4.07 -12.57
C PHE A 187 -14.21 -5.03 -13.04
N VAL A 188 -12.94 -4.64 -12.90
CA VAL A 188 -11.80 -5.51 -13.25
C VAL A 188 -11.81 -6.78 -12.40
N ASN A 189 -12.02 -6.66 -11.08
CA ASN A 189 -12.05 -7.81 -10.19
C ASN A 189 -13.19 -8.77 -10.56
N GLN A 190 -14.39 -8.26 -10.85
CA GLN A 190 -15.52 -9.06 -11.31
C GLN A 190 -15.22 -9.78 -12.63
N LYS A 191 -14.57 -9.11 -13.60
CA LYS A 191 -14.19 -9.73 -14.87
C LYS A 191 -13.14 -10.81 -14.69
N VAL A 192 -12.14 -10.59 -13.84
CA VAL A 192 -11.11 -11.60 -13.52
C VAL A 192 -11.74 -12.81 -12.82
N LYS A 193 -12.64 -12.60 -11.86
CA LYS A 193 -13.40 -13.68 -11.19
C LYS A 193 -14.22 -14.50 -12.20
N GLN A 194 -14.88 -13.86 -13.17
CA GLN A 194 -15.63 -14.54 -14.23
C GLN A 194 -14.73 -15.41 -15.12
N LEU A 195 -13.56 -14.91 -15.51
CA LEU A 195 -12.62 -15.62 -16.39
C LEU A 195 -11.85 -16.74 -15.70
N THR A 196 -11.68 -16.66 -14.38
CA THR A 196 -10.93 -17.67 -13.59
C THR A 196 -11.83 -18.83 -13.12
N ASN A 197 -13.13 -18.58 -12.96
CA ASN A 197 -14.12 -19.59 -12.59
C ASN A 197 -14.81 -20.26 -13.79
N THR A 198 -14.27 -20.08 -15.00
CA THR A 198 -14.64 -20.86 -16.20
C THR A 198 -13.55 -21.90 -16.47
#